data_AF-L2GNN9-F1
#
_entry.id   AF-L2GNN9-F1
#
_cell.length_a   1.000
_cell.length_b   1.000
_cell.length_c   1.000
_cell.angle_alpha   90.00
_cell.angle_beta   90.00
_cell.angle_gamma   90.00
#
_symmetry.space_group_name_H-M   'P 1'
#
loop_
_entity.id
_entity.type
_entity.pdbx_description
1 polymer ?
#
loop_
_entity_poly.entity_id
_entity_poly.type
_entity_poly.pdbx_seq_one_letter_code
_entity_poly.pdbx_strand_id
1 'polypeptide(L)'
;MEGIFKFIPTSVVFTEDSTVFIGSIDAHRAVYTLPQPSIDLNRFYKEMLVQCDANTPKKLLVPVMFSPRLIYPATDKHIQKYIRKYRYSVETFEEYLKSDDFLRTSWLDNIVFQ
;
A
#
# COMPACT_ATOMS: atom_id res chain seq x y z
N MET A 1 8.45 14.82 -4.22
CA MET A 1 7.05 14.43 -4.55
C MET A 1 6.69 14.59 -6.04
N GLU A 2 7.60 15.04 -6.92
CA GLU A 2 7.31 15.21 -8.36
C GLU A 2 7.00 13.91 -9.12
N GLY A 3 7.54 12.78 -8.67
CA GLY A 3 7.34 11.48 -9.34
C GLY A 3 5.88 10.98 -9.36
N ILE A 4 5.04 11.41 -8.40
CA ILE A 4 3.63 10.97 -8.35
C ILE A 4 2.85 11.53 -9.54
N PHE A 5 3.12 12.77 -9.96
CA PHE A 5 2.39 13.41 -11.05
C PHE A 5 2.71 12.81 -12.43
N LYS A 6 3.81 12.08 -12.55
CA LYS A 6 4.23 11.39 -13.77
C LYS A 6 3.85 9.90 -13.80
N PHE A 7 3.18 9.40 -12.77
CA PHE A 7 2.85 8.00 -12.66
C PHE A 7 1.74 7.61 -13.65
N ILE A 8 2.03 6.65 -14.52
CA ILE A 8 1.09 6.10 -15.49
C ILE A 8 0.71 4.69 -15.02
N PRO A 9 -0.51 4.48 -14.47
CA PRO A 9 -0.97 3.17 -14.04
C PRO A 9 -1.19 2.25 -15.25
N THR A 10 -0.75 1.00 -15.15
CA THR A 10 -1.01 -0.06 -16.14
C THR A 10 -1.90 -1.16 -15.57
N SER A 11 -1.83 -1.45 -14.27
CA SER A 11 -2.74 -2.38 -13.60
C SER A 11 -3.02 -2.00 -12.15
N VAL A 12 -4.08 -2.59 -11.60
CA VAL A 12 -4.50 -2.38 -10.23
C VAL A 12 -4.70 -3.73 -9.53
N VAL A 13 -4.27 -3.81 -8.27
CA VAL A 13 -4.48 -4.96 -7.39
C VAL A 13 -5.14 -4.44 -6.12
N PHE A 14 -6.26 -5.08 -5.76
CA PHE A 14 -6.95 -4.80 -4.50
C PHE A 14 -6.51 -5.80 -3.44
N THR A 15 -6.07 -5.28 -2.31
CA THR A 15 -5.79 -6.04 -1.10
C THR A 15 -6.77 -5.63 0.00
N GLU A 16 -6.83 -6.41 1.08
CA GLU A 16 -7.69 -6.09 2.23
C GLU A 16 -7.41 -4.70 2.77
N ASP A 17 -6.13 -4.32 2.88
CA ASP A 17 -5.72 -3.07 3.53
C ASP A 17 -5.34 -1.94 2.56
N SER A 18 -5.27 -2.20 1.25
CA SER A 18 -4.79 -1.20 0.29
C SER A 18 -5.20 -1.46 -1.16
N THR A 19 -5.20 -0.38 -1.95
CA THR A 19 -5.22 -0.45 -3.41
C THR A 19 -3.80 -0.23 -3.93
N VAL A 20 -3.29 -1.17 -4.71
CA VAL A 20 -1.95 -1.12 -5.28
C VAL A 20 -2.06 -0.88 -6.78
N PHE A 21 -1.43 0.18 -7.26
CA PHE A 21 -1.30 0.52 -8.66
C PHE A 21 0.10 0.13 -9.13
N ILE A 22 0.17 -0.66 -10.19
CA ILE A 22 1.43 -0.98 -10.87
C ILE A 22 1.46 -0.15 -12.14
N GLY A 23 2.59 0.46 -12.44
CA GLY A 23 2.69 1.41 -13.53
C GLY A 23 4.12 1.75 -13.89
N SER A 24 4.31 2.93 -14.46
CA SER A 24 5.63 3.45 -14.81
C SER A 24 5.73 4.96 -14.59
N ILE A 25 6.96 5.42 -14.34
CA ILE A 25 7.36 6.84 -14.30
C ILE A 25 8.61 6.96 -15.18
N ASP A 26 8.59 7.84 -16.18
CA ASP A 26 9.73 8.08 -17.08
C ASP A 26 10.32 6.74 -17.63
N ALA A 27 9.44 5.87 -18.15
CA ALA A 27 9.73 4.52 -18.68
C ALA A 27 10.25 3.46 -17.68
N HIS A 28 10.44 3.81 -16.41
CA HIS A 28 10.83 2.85 -15.37
C HIS A 28 9.61 2.36 -14.61
N ARG A 29 9.60 1.06 -14.25
CA ARG A 29 8.51 0.45 -13.49
C ARG A 29 8.35 1.14 -12.12
N ALA A 30 7.12 1.28 -11.67
CA ALA A 30 6.79 1.90 -10.40
C ALA A 30 5.61 1.17 -9.74
N VAL A 31 5.60 1.16 -8.40
CA VAL A 31 4.47 0.66 -7.61
C VAL A 31 3.99 1.77 -6.69
N TYR A 32 2.71 2.09 -6.79
CA TYR A 32 2.06 3.09 -5.96
C TYR A 32 0.99 2.42 -5.09
N THR A 33 1.10 2.55 -3.78
CA THR A 33 0.17 1.94 -2.83
C THR A 33 -0.63 3.02 -2.13
N LEU A 34 -1.94 2.90 -2.21
CA LEU A 34 -2.91 3.72 -1.50
C LEU A 34 -3.55 2.86 -0.40
N PRO A 35 -3.21 3.05 0.88
CA PRO A 35 -3.86 2.32 1.97
C PRO A 35 -5.35 2.63 2.01
N GLN A 36 -6.17 1.63 2.36
CA GLN A 36 -7.57 1.86 2.66
C GLN A 36 -7.66 2.76 3.90
N PRO A 37 -8.52 3.78 3.86
CA PRO A 37 -8.70 4.66 5.00
C PRO A 37 -9.33 3.90 6.17
N SER A 38 -8.65 3.86 7.32
CA SER A 38 -9.29 3.47 8.57
C SER A 38 -10.08 4.68 9.10
N ILE A 39 -11.40 4.59 9.01
CA ILE A 39 -12.28 5.60 9.60
C ILE A 39 -12.50 5.20 11.06
N ASP A 40 -11.97 5.98 11.99
CA ASP A 40 -12.31 5.84 13.41
C ASP A 40 -13.70 6.43 13.66
N LEU A 41 -14.72 5.60 13.46
CA LEU A 41 -16.11 5.98 13.65
C LEU A 41 -16.38 6.53 15.06
N ASN A 42 -15.65 6.12 16.10
CA ASN A 42 -15.89 6.58 17.47
C ASN A 42 -15.60 8.07 17.64
N ARG A 43 -14.59 8.58 16.93
CA ARG A 43 -14.29 10.01 16.89
C ARG A 43 -15.41 10.80 16.19
N PHE A 44 -15.96 10.24 15.10
CA PHE A 44 -17.01 10.89 14.31
C PHE A 44 -18.40 10.81 14.95
N TYR A 45 -18.74 9.72 15.64
CA TYR A 45 -20.03 9.57 16.31
C TYR A 45 -20.26 10.64 17.38
N LYS A 46 -19.22 11.04 18.11
CA LYS A 46 -19.34 12.13 19.11
C LYS A 46 -19.66 13.49 18.48
N GLU A 47 -19.14 13.76 17.29
CA GLU A 47 -19.41 15.01 16.56
C GLU A 47 -20.78 14.98 15.85
N MET A 48 -21.22 13.81 15.37
CA MET A 48 -22.51 13.65 14.66
C MET A 48 -23.75 13.67 15.58
N LEU A 49 -23.64 13.19 16.82
CA LEU A 49 -24.79 13.10 17.75
C LEU A 49 -25.37 14.47 18.14
N VAL A 50 -24.66 15.56 17.86
CA VAL A 50 -25.08 16.92 18.24
C VAL A 50 -26.08 17.52 17.24
N GLN A 51 -26.29 16.95 16.05
CA GLN A 51 -26.97 17.69 14.96
C GLN A 51 -27.95 16.95 14.02
N CYS A 52 -28.34 15.69 14.23
CA CYS A 52 -29.10 14.98 13.16
C CYS A 52 -30.28 14.10 13.58
N ASP A 53 -31.33 14.17 12.75
CA ASP A 53 -32.56 13.38 12.74
C ASP A 53 -32.31 11.98 12.15
N ALA A 54 -32.92 10.94 12.73
CA ALA A 54 -32.46 9.54 12.63
C ALA A 54 -32.75 8.82 11.29
N ASN A 55 -33.59 9.40 10.43
CA ASN A 55 -34.23 8.66 9.32
C ASN A 55 -33.80 9.05 7.90
N THR A 56 -32.79 9.92 7.72
CA THR A 56 -32.33 10.30 6.37
C THR A 56 -30.91 9.80 6.10
N PRO A 57 -30.68 8.97 5.06
CA PRO A 57 -29.32 8.64 4.63
C PRO A 57 -28.63 9.91 4.12
N LYS A 58 -27.56 10.33 4.79
CA LYS A 58 -26.75 11.49 4.40
C LYS A 58 -25.36 11.05 3.96
N LYS A 59 -24.82 11.74 2.95
CA LYS A 59 -23.41 11.63 2.57
C LYS A 59 -22.58 12.45 3.55
N LEU A 60 -21.64 11.82 4.25
CA LEU A 60 -20.70 12.50 5.15
C LEU A 60 -19.39 12.74 4.41
N LEU A 61 -18.93 13.98 4.41
CA LEU A 61 -17.58 14.33 3.94
C LEU A 61 -16.65 14.31 5.14
N VAL A 62 -15.78 13.30 5.18
CA VAL A 62 -14.80 13.13 6.25
C VAL A 62 -13.42 13.48 5.70
N PRO A 63 -12.67 14.40 6.35
CA PRO A 63 -11.27 14.59 6.01
C PRO A 63 -10.51 13.33 6.42
N VAL A 64 -9.98 12.60 5.43
CA VAL A 64 -9.17 11.42 5.66
C VAL A 64 -7.73 11.72 5.26
N MET A 65 -6.81 11.41 6.17
CA MET A 65 -5.38 11.46 5.91
C MET A 65 -4.96 10.13 5.28
N PHE A 66 -4.37 10.19 4.09
CA PHE A 66 -3.78 9.04 3.44
C PHE A 66 -2.27 9.19 3.45
N SER A 67 -1.55 8.10 3.71
CA SER A 67 -0.10 8.03 3.60
C SER A 67 0.26 7.13 2.41
N PRO A 68 0.15 7.64 1.17
CA PRO A 68 0.48 6.85 -0.01
C PRO A 68 1.97 6.53 -0.03
N ARG A 69 2.30 5.38 -0.62
CA ARG A 69 3.69 4.92 -0.76
C ARG A 69 4.01 4.76 -2.24
N LEU A 70 5.21 5.18 -2.62
CA LEU A 70 5.73 5.02 -3.97
C LEU A 70 7.06 4.27 -3.92
N ILE A 71 7.16 3.18 -4.68
CA ILE A 71 8.40 2.45 -4.92
C ILE A 71 8.84 2.75 -6.35
N TYR A 72 10.00 3.39 -6.48
CA TYR A 72 10.56 3.81 -7.76
C TYR A 72 12.10 3.88 -7.71
N PRO A 73 12.82 3.32 -8.69
CA PRO A 73 12.35 2.37 -9.70
C PRO A 73 12.00 1.02 -9.04
N ALA A 74 10.84 0.45 -9.41
CA ALA A 74 10.39 -0.83 -8.90
C ALA A 74 11.01 -2.00 -9.69
N THR A 75 11.56 -2.97 -8.95
CA THR A 75 12.03 -4.25 -9.53
C THR A 75 10.89 -5.27 -9.65
N ASP A 76 11.12 -6.34 -10.40
CA ASP A 76 10.13 -7.42 -10.56
C ASP A 76 9.75 -8.08 -9.24
N LYS A 77 10.69 -8.21 -8.29
CA LYS A 77 10.40 -8.72 -6.94
C LYS A 77 9.40 -7.84 -6.19
N HIS A 78 9.48 -6.52 -6.34
CA HIS A 78 8.50 -5.61 -5.74
C HIS A 78 7.12 -5.84 -6.31
N ILE A 79 7.00 -5.95 -7.63
CA ILE A 79 5.72 -6.19 -8.31
C ILE A 79 5.15 -7.54 -7.89
N GLN A 80 5.97 -8.60 -7.89
CA GLN A 80 5.54 -9.94 -7.48
C GLN A 80 5.02 -9.98 -6.04
N LYS A 81 5.63 -9.22 -5.11
CA LYS A 81 5.16 -9.13 -3.72
C LYS A 81 3.69 -8.69 -3.62
N TYR A 82 3.25 -7.77 -4.48
CA TYR A 82 1.88 -7.25 -4.46
C TYR A 82 0.90 -8.07 -5.31
N ILE A 83 1.38 -8.80 -6.32
CA ILE A 83 0.54 -9.68 -7.14
C ILE A 83 0.30 -11.04 -6.49
N ARG A 84 1.29 -11.56 -5.74
CA ARG A 84 1.20 -12.91 -5.16
C ARG A 84 0.09 -12.96 -4.10
N LYS A 85 -0.91 -13.81 -4.34
CA LYS A 85 -1.87 -14.25 -3.32
C LYS A 85 -1.17 -15.12 -2.28
N TYR A 86 -1.72 -15.16 -1.07
CA TYR A 86 -1.26 -16.02 0.03
C TYR A 86 -1.00 -17.44 -0.47
N ARG A 87 0.24 -17.90 -0.30
CA ARG A 87 0.64 -19.29 -0.51
C ARG A 87 1.11 -19.83 0.82
N TYR A 88 0.47 -20.90 1.29
CA TYR A 88 0.99 -21.68 2.39
C TYR A 88 1.99 -22.68 1.82
N SER A 89 3.21 -22.67 2.34
CA SER A 89 4.24 -23.65 2.04
C SER A 89 4.88 -24.12 3.33
N VAL A 90 5.22 -25.40 3.40
CA VAL A 90 6.09 -25.95 4.43
C VAL A 90 7.50 -25.92 3.86
N GLU A 91 8.42 -25.24 4.54
CA GLU A 91 9.84 -25.18 4.18
C GLU A 91 10.62 -26.11 5.11
N THR A 92 11.40 -27.01 4.51
CA THR A 92 12.35 -27.85 5.22
C THR A 92 13.66 -27.08 5.46
N PHE A 93 14.48 -27.55 6.40
CA PHE A 93 15.77 -26.92 6.70
C PHE A 93 16.71 -26.85 5.49
N GLU A 94 16.69 -27.89 4.63
CA GLU A 94 17.52 -27.94 3.42
C GLU A 94 17.03 -27.00 2.32
N GLU A 95 15.73 -26.73 2.27
CA GLU A 95 15.13 -25.75 1.35
C GLU A 95 15.48 -24.32 1.79
N TYR A 96 15.43 -24.05 3.10
CA TYR A 96 15.81 -22.76 3.67
C TYR A 96 17.24 -22.35 3.26
N LEU A 97 18.21 -23.26 3.40
CA LEU A 97 19.62 -23.02 3.07
C LEU A 97 19.86 -22.74 1.58
N LYS A 98 18.94 -23.12 0.70
CA LYS A 98 19.03 -22.92 -0.76
C LYS A 98 18.26 -21.70 -1.24
N SER A 99 17.55 -20.99 -0.36
CA SER A 99 16.74 -19.85 -0.77
C SER A 99 17.61 -18.62 -1.07
N ASP A 100 17.53 -18.11 -2.30
CA ASP A 100 18.16 -16.86 -2.75
C ASP A 100 17.16 -15.68 -2.77
N ASP A 101 15.99 -15.88 -2.14
CA ASP A 101 14.84 -15.00 -2.34
C ASP A 101 14.81 -13.80 -1.37
N PHE A 102 15.93 -13.09 -1.29
CA PHE A 102 16.03 -11.87 -0.49
C PHE A 102 15.70 -10.63 -1.33
N LEU A 103 14.96 -9.69 -0.72
CA LEU A 103 14.86 -8.32 -1.18
C LEU A 103 16.12 -7.56 -0.77
N ARG A 104 16.56 -6.60 -1.58
CA ARG A 104 17.73 -5.79 -1.24
C ARG A 104 17.49 -5.02 0.06
N THR A 105 18.44 -5.11 0.97
CA THR A 105 18.42 -4.48 2.30
C THR A 105 19.12 -3.13 2.34
N SER A 106 19.55 -2.57 1.21
CA SER A 106 20.29 -1.30 1.16
C SER A 106 19.57 -0.11 1.78
N TRP A 107 18.24 -0.19 1.98
CA TRP A 107 17.48 0.82 2.71
C TRP A 107 17.75 0.81 4.22
N LEU A 108 18.14 -0.33 4.79
CA LEU A 108 18.49 -0.46 6.21
C LEU A 108 19.79 0.27 6.53
N ASP A 109 20.76 0.25 5.60
CA ASP A 109 22.03 0.96 5.76
C ASP A 109 21.79 2.45 5.99
N ASN A 110 20.82 3.03 5.29
CA ASN A 110 20.43 4.44 5.44
C ASN A 110 19.77 4.78 6.79
N ILE A 111 19.36 3.79 7.58
CA ILE A 111 18.76 4.00 8.91
C ILE A 111 19.80 3.74 10.00
N VAL A 112 20.60 2.69 9.85
CA VAL A 112 21.60 2.28 10.85
C VAL A 112 22.79 3.23 10.91
N PHE A 113 23.16 3.82 9.77
CA PHE A 113 24.33 4.71 9.67
C PHE A 113 23.94 6.21 9.58
N GLN A 114 22.74 6.57 10.05
CA GLN A 114 22.35 7.96 10.32
C GLN A 114 22.81 8.40 11.71
#